data_AF-A0A7S3I9C0-F1
#
_entry.id   AF-A0A7S3I9C0-F1
#
_cell.length_a   1.000
_cell.length_b   1.000
_cell.length_c   1.000
_cell.angle_alpha   90.00
_cell.angle_beta   90.00
_cell.angle_gamma   90.00
#
_symmetry.space_group_name_H-M   'P 1'
#
loop_
_entity.id
_entity.type
_entity.pdbx_description
1 polymer ?
#
loop_
_entity_poly.entity_id
_entity_poly.type
_entity_poly.pdbx_seq_one_letter_code
_entity_poly.pdbx_strand_id
1 'polypeptide(L)'
;GIANLITRNDPRTATCRVSNLDSTGFDLVLESTQSTTSQANHPPEEISYFAVDGSQLPHGVQAGKTTLSDANFHSVTFASTQSPVAVAFVQTKNIELVNIRMQSLSSTGFEITLDDLKVNSLSSDSISNGEVVGWIVID
;
A
#
# COMPACT_ATOMS: atom_id res chain seq x y z
N GLY A 1 -3.46 1.13 -7.98
CA GLY A 1 -3.18 -0.30 -8.20
C GLY A 1 -2.55 -0.91 -6.96
N ILE A 2 -2.40 -2.23 -6.95
CA ILE A 2 -1.61 -3.03 -6.01
C ILE A 2 -0.42 -3.57 -6.81
N ALA A 3 0.80 -3.47 -6.31
CA ALA A 3 1.99 -3.95 -7.00
C ALA A 3 2.85 -4.83 -6.08
N ASN A 4 3.40 -5.91 -6.63
CA ASN A 4 4.26 -6.84 -5.91
C ASN A 4 5.53 -7.13 -6.70
N LEU A 5 6.65 -7.15 -5.99
CA LEU A 5 7.93 -7.62 -6.51
C LEU A 5 7.90 -9.15 -6.61
N ILE A 6 8.16 -9.70 -7.80
CA ILE A 6 7.99 -11.14 -8.08
C ILE A 6 9.32 -11.88 -8.10
N THR A 7 10.40 -11.20 -8.47
CA THR A 7 11.76 -11.77 -8.48
C THR A 7 12.60 -11.22 -7.35
N ARG A 8 13.53 -12.03 -6.85
CA ARG A 8 14.59 -11.60 -5.94
C ARG A 8 15.93 -11.73 -6.66
N ASN A 9 16.25 -10.75 -7.50
CA ASN A 9 17.50 -10.77 -8.27
C ASN A 9 18.64 -10.07 -7.52
N ASP A 10 18.32 -9.30 -6.48
CA ASP A 10 19.28 -8.77 -5.52
C ASP A 10 19.18 -9.49 -4.15
N PRO A 11 20.30 -9.80 -3.48
CA PRO A 11 20.25 -10.28 -2.10
C PRO A 11 19.69 -9.25 -1.11
N ARG A 12 19.79 -7.93 -1.41
CA ARG A 12 19.23 -6.84 -0.61
C ARG A 12 17.71 -6.84 -0.69
N THR A 13 17.06 -6.56 0.43
CA THR A 13 15.60 -6.47 0.52
C THR A 13 15.09 -5.21 -0.15
N ALA A 14 14.04 -5.34 -0.96
CA ALA A 14 13.36 -4.23 -1.60
C ALA A 14 11.84 -4.38 -1.50
N THR A 15 11.15 -3.25 -1.59
CA THR A 15 9.70 -3.18 -1.70
C THR A 15 9.31 -2.43 -2.97
N CYS A 16 8.12 -2.74 -3.49
CA CYS A 16 7.54 -2.02 -4.61
C CYS A 16 6.56 -0.97 -4.09
N ARG A 17 6.65 0.25 -4.62
CA ARG A 17 5.74 1.35 -4.31
C ARG A 17 5.10 1.88 -5.58
N VAL A 18 3.90 2.40 -5.43
CA VAL A 18 3.16 3.11 -6.48
C VAL A 18 3.25 4.61 -6.21
N SER A 19 3.49 5.41 -7.25
CA SER A 19 3.44 6.88 -7.18
C SER A 19 2.76 7.46 -8.42
N ASN A 20 2.43 8.76 -8.36
CA ASN A 20 1.86 9.50 -9.50
C ASN A 20 0.63 8.82 -10.12
N LEU A 21 -0.22 8.22 -9.30
CA LEU A 21 -1.44 7.56 -9.76
C LEU A 21 -2.48 8.58 -10.20
N ASP A 22 -2.84 8.57 -11.48
CA ASP A 22 -3.93 9.34 -12.06
C ASP A 22 -4.82 8.47 -12.96
N SER A 23 -5.69 9.10 -13.77
CA SER A 23 -6.61 8.40 -14.67
C SER A 23 -5.92 7.77 -15.89
N THR A 24 -4.66 8.09 -16.14
CA THR A 24 -3.88 7.64 -17.30
C THR A 24 -2.84 6.58 -16.93
N GLY A 25 -2.39 6.55 -15.68
CA GLY A 25 -1.43 5.55 -15.24
C GLY A 25 -0.91 5.76 -13.83
N PHE A 26 0.21 5.11 -13.54
CA PHE A 26 0.99 5.27 -12.32
C PHE A 26 2.43 4.83 -12.57
N ASP A 27 3.32 5.31 -11.72
CA ASP A 27 4.71 4.88 -11.68
C ASP A 27 4.91 3.74 -10.68
N LEU A 28 5.83 2.84 -11.01
CA LEU A 28 6.31 1.78 -10.11
C LEU A 28 7.74 2.07 -9.70
N VAL A 29 7.99 2.07 -8.39
CA VAL A 29 9.30 2.31 -7.82
C VAL A 29 9.72 1.12 -7.00
N LEU A 30 10.90 0.58 -7.29
CA LEU A 30 11.57 -0.38 -6.45
C LEU A 30 12.46 0.37 -5.45
N GLU A 31 12.23 0.17 -4.16
CA GLU A 31 12.95 0.87 -3.10
C GLU A 31 13.60 -0.14 -2.15
N SER A 32 14.91 -0.03 -1.96
CA SER A 32 15.65 -0.83 -0.99
C SER A 32 15.15 -0.50 0.42
N THR A 33 14.89 -1.53 1.22
CA THR A 33 14.48 -1.33 2.63
C THR A 33 15.69 -1.17 3.56
N GLN A 34 16.91 -1.22 3.02
CA GLN A 34 18.13 -1.02 3.79
C GLN A 34 18.49 0.48 3.87
N SER A 35 18.69 0.99 5.08
CA SER A 35 19.12 2.37 5.33
C SER A 35 20.64 2.51 5.18
N THR A 36 21.16 2.61 3.95
CA THR A 36 22.59 2.92 3.72
C THR A 36 22.78 4.09 2.76
N THR A 37 23.86 4.84 2.96
CA THR A 37 24.12 6.18 2.38
C THR A 37 24.57 6.17 0.91
N SER A 38 24.87 5.00 0.35
CA SER A 38 25.11 4.82 -1.09
C SER A 38 24.78 3.39 -1.48
N GLN A 39 23.79 3.22 -2.35
CA GLN A 39 23.50 1.91 -2.93
C GLN A 39 23.59 2.00 -4.44
N ALA A 40 24.32 1.06 -5.04
CA ALA A 40 24.16 0.78 -6.46
C ALA A 40 22.71 0.34 -6.71
N ASN A 41 22.16 0.68 -7.87
CA ASN A 41 20.83 0.22 -8.26
C ASN A 41 20.74 -1.30 -8.15
N HIS A 42 19.56 -1.81 -7.81
CA HIS A 42 19.28 -3.24 -7.91
C HIS A 42 19.42 -3.68 -9.38
N PRO A 43 19.82 -4.93 -9.66
CA PRO A 43 19.62 -5.51 -10.98
C PRO A 43 18.13 -5.47 -11.37
N PRO A 44 17.79 -5.60 -12.65
CA PRO A 44 16.40 -5.64 -13.09
C PRO A 44 15.59 -6.70 -12.33
N GLU A 45 14.37 -6.33 -11.89
CA GLU A 45 13.41 -7.21 -11.22
C GLU A 45 12.05 -7.13 -11.91
N GLU A 46 11.25 -8.21 -11.83
CA GLU A 46 9.91 -8.26 -12.38
C GLU A 46 8.87 -7.84 -11.33
N ILE A 47 7.94 -7.00 -11.75
CA ILE A 47 6.82 -6.51 -10.92
C ILE A 47 5.52 -6.92 -11.59
N SER A 48 4.63 -7.54 -10.82
CA SER A 48 3.24 -7.75 -11.21
C SER A 48 2.35 -6.74 -10.51
N TYR A 49 1.33 -6.25 -11.20
CA TYR A 49 0.37 -5.32 -10.64
C TYR A 49 -1.06 -5.71 -10.96
N PHE A 50 -1.97 -5.24 -10.13
CA PHE A 50 -3.41 -5.29 -10.32
C PHE A 50 -3.97 -3.88 -10.21
N ALA A 51 -4.74 -3.47 -11.21
CA ALA A 51 -5.39 -2.16 -11.23
C ALA A 51 -6.84 -2.32 -11.69
N VAL A 52 -7.72 -1.52 -11.07
CA VAL A 52 -9.14 -1.44 -11.41
C VAL A 52 -9.52 0.02 -11.60
N ASP A 53 -10.45 0.27 -12.51
CA ASP A 53 -11.07 1.58 -12.63
C ASP A 53 -12.17 1.69 -11.56
N GLY A 54 -11.99 2.62 -10.63
CA GLY A 54 -12.97 2.87 -9.57
C GLY A 54 -14.34 3.35 -10.08
N SER A 55 -14.40 3.85 -11.32
CA SER A 55 -15.65 4.23 -11.98
C SER A 55 -16.38 3.07 -12.66
N GLN A 56 -15.70 1.92 -12.82
CA GLN A 56 -16.21 0.74 -13.53
C GLN A 56 -15.78 -0.55 -12.80
N LEU A 57 -16.36 -0.78 -11.62
CA LEU A 57 -16.09 -1.97 -10.82
C LEU A 57 -16.98 -3.15 -11.23
N PRO A 58 -16.45 -4.40 -11.26
CA PRO A 58 -17.27 -5.60 -11.39
C PRO A 58 -18.28 -5.74 -10.26
N HIS A 59 -19.34 -6.54 -10.48
CA HIS A 59 -20.27 -6.90 -9.41
C HIS A 59 -19.54 -7.58 -8.24
N GLY A 60 -19.92 -7.22 -7.01
CA GLY A 60 -19.30 -7.73 -5.79
C GLY A 60 -17.94 -7.10 -5.46
N VAL A 61 -17.49 -6.10 -6.24
CA VAL A 61 -16.25 -5.36 -5.97
C VAL A 61 -16.57 -3.94 -5.52
N GLN A 62 -15.98 -3.52 -4.41
CA GLN A 62 -16.00 -2.15 -3.92
C GLN A 62 -14.57 -1.66 -3.80
N ALA A 63 -14.31 -0.40 -4.12
CA ALA A 63 -12.99 0.18 -4.00
C ALA A 63 -13.08 1.64 -3.59
N GLY A 64 -12.01 2.14 -2.98
CA GLY A 64 -11.93 3.53 -2.58
C GLY A 64 -10.51 3.95 -2.24
N LYS A 65 -10.39 5.20 -1.82
CA LYS A 65 -9.13 5.79 -1.34
C LYS A 65 -9.39 6.47 -0.01
N THR A 66 -8.43 6.39 0.89
CA THR A 66 -8.40 7.21 2.10
C THR A 66 -7.02 7.82 2.26
N THR A 67 -6.94 9.00 2.87
CA THR A 67 -5.67 9.63 3.21
C THR A 67 -5.39 9.36 4.69
N LEU A 68 -4.25 8.74 4.98
CA LEU A 68 -3.80 8.48 6.34
C LEU A 68 -2.61 9.40 6.63
N SER A 69 -2.61 10.08 7.78
CA SER A 69 -1.59 11.07 8.13
C SER A 69 -0.98 10.88 9.53
N ASP A 70 -1.27 9.74 10.16
CA ASP A 70 -0.75 9.33 11.46
C ASP A 70 -0.64 7.80 11.52
N ALA A 71 -0.17 7.28 12.66
CA ALA A 71 -0.06 5.84 12.94
C ALA A 71 -1.30 5.27 13.68
N ASN A 72 -2.44 5.96 13.66
CA ASN A 72 -3.66 5.47 14.30
C ASN A 72 -4.49 4.62 13.33
N PHE A 73 -5.30 3.70 13.86
CA PHE A 73 -6.27 2.97 13.06
C PHE A 73 -7.44 3.88 12.65
N HIS A 74 -7.70 3.93 11.34
CA HIS A 74 -8.83 4.64 10.74
C HIS A 74 -9.83 3.64 10.17
N SER A 75 -11.11 3.87 10.44
CA SER A 75 -12.18 3.01 9.91
C SER A 75 -12.45 3.31 8.44
N VAL A 76 -12.58 2.25 7.65
CA VAL A 76 -13.11 2.27 6.28
C VAL A 76 -14.42 1.52 6.26
N THR A 77 -15.45 2.13 5.69
CA THR A 77 -16.79 1.55 5.60
C THR A 77 -17.09 1.10 4.18
N PHE A 78 -17.81 -0.01 4.06
CA PHE A 78 -18.33 -0.56 2.82
C PHE A 78 -19.58 -1.41 3.15
N ALA A 79 -20.25 -1.96 2.14
CA ALA A 79 -21.41 -2.82 2.37
C ALA A 79 -21.27 -4.15 1.62
N SER A 80 -20.92 -5.22 2.34
CA SER A 80 -20.91 -6.59 1.81
C SER A 80 -22.07 -7.39 2.38
N THR A 81 -22.57 -8.34 1.60
CA THR A 81 -23.57 -9.32 2.04
C THR A 81 -22.95 -10.68 2.38
N GLN A 82 -21.63 -10.82 2.24
CA GLN A 82 -20.88 -12.06 2.41
C GLN A 82 -19.75 -11.90 3.44
N SER A 83 -18.79 -12.84 3.46
CA SER A 83 -17.52 -12.72 4.19
C SER A 83 -16.46 -12.22 3.21
N PRO A 84 -16.22 -10.89 3.14
CA PRO A 84 -15.43 -10.32 2.05
C PRO A 84 -13.93 -10.55 2.25
N VAL A 85 -13.19 -10.38 1.16
CA VAL A 85 -11.73 -10.22 1.17
C VAL A 85 -11.40 -8.76 0.93
N ALA A 86 -10.52 -8.19 1.74
CA ALA A 86 -10.03 -6.82 1.59
C ALA A 86 -8.53 -6.79 1.31
N VAL A 87 -8.12 -5.94 0.38
CA VAL A 87 -6.72 -5.64 0.07
C VAL A 87 -6.54 -4.13 0.04
N ALA A 88 -5.45 -3.64 0.61
CA ALA A 88 -5.10 -2.22 0.62
C ALA A 88 -3.65 -2.02 0.18
N PHE A 89 -3.36 -0.87 -0.43
CA PHE A 89 -2.04 -0.55 -0.96
C PHE A 89 -1.79 0.96 -0.95
N VAL A 90 -0.57 1.37 -0.60
CA VAL A 90 -0.16 2.78 -0.61
C VAL A 90 0.02 3.24 -2.05
N GLN A 91 -0.69 4.29 -2.45
CA GLN A 91 -0.77 4.79 -3.83
C GLN A 91 0.00 6.09 -4.07
N THR A 92 0.69 6.57 -3.04
CA THR A 92 1.60 7.71 -3.10
C THR A 92 2.95 7.32 -2.53
N LYS A 93 3.93 8.18 -2.80
CA LYS A 93 5.28 8.04 -2.28
C LYS A 93 5.73 9.37 -1.70
N ASN A 94 6.01 9.38 -0.40
CA ASN A 94 6.79 10.41 0.26
C ASN A 94 8.17 9.88 0.71
N ILE A 95 8.84 10.59 1.61
CA ILE A 95 10.19 10.27 2.10
C ILE A 95 10.24 9.15 3.16
N GLU A 96 9.11 8.84 3.78
CA GLU A 96 8.94 7.76 4.75
C GLU A 96 8.68 6.44 4.01
N LEU A 97 9.25 5.36 4.54
CA LEU A 97 9.04 4.03 4.00
C LEU A 97 7.99 3.37 4.88
N VAL A 98 6.77 3.27 4.41
CA VAL A 98 5.64 2.79 5.21
C VAL A 98 5.05 1.51 4.64
N ASN A 99 4.42 0.73 5.50
CA ASN A 99 3.53 -0.37 5.15
C ASN A 99 2.10 -0.09 5.64
N ILE A 100 1.16 -0.95 5.29
CA ILE A 100 -0.22 -0.91 5.80
C ILE A 100 -0.41 -2.03 6.81
N ARG A 101 -1.08 -1.71 7.91
CA ARG A 101 -1.68 -2.71 8.80
C ARG A 101 -3.20 -2.61 8.70
N MET A 102 -3.86 -3.75 8.55
CA MET A 102 -5.31 -3.87 8.50
C MET A 102 -5.80 -4.78 9.63
N GLN A 103 -6.92 -4.43 10.25
CA GLN A 103 -7.58 -5.24 11.26
C GLN A 103 -9.10 -5.10 11.21
N SER A 104 -9.81 -5.87 12.05
CA SER A 104 -11.25 -5.72 12.28
C SER A 104 -12.12 -5.83 11.02
N LEU A 105 -11.72 -6.65 10.03
CA LEU A 105 -12.51 -6.87 8.82
C LEU A 105 -13.85 -7.55 9.15
N SER A 106 -14.93 -6.94 8.66
CA SER A 106 -16.32 -7.37 8.82
C SER A 106 -17.08 -7.16 7.51
N SER A 107 -18.37 -7.46 7.47
CA SER A 107 -19.21 -7.18 6.29
C SER A 107 -19.50 -5.69 6.07
N THR A 108 -19.16 -4.82 7.03
CA THR A 108 -19.47 -3.38 6.99
C THR A 108 -18.23 -2.48 6.97
N GLY A 109 -17.04 -3.05 7.14
CA GLY A 109 -15.84 -2.25 7.27
C GLY A 109 -14.62 -3.01 7.76
N PHE A 110 -13.49 -2.31 7.75
CA PHE A 110 -12.23 -2.70 8.37
C PHE A 110 -11.53 -1.46 8.94
N GLU A 111 -10.44 -1.65 9.66
CA GLU A 111 -9.57 -0.56 10.10
C GLU A 111 -8.20 -0.67 9.45
N ILE A 112 -7.62 0.46 9.04
CA ILE A 112 -6.27 0.53 8.47
C ILE A 112 -5.43 1.63 9.10
N THR A 113 -4.12 1.41 9.16
CA THR A 113 -3.10 2.38 9.57
C THR A 113 -1.85 2.25 8.70
N LEU A 114 -1.02 3.29 8.70
CA LEU A 114 0.36 3.22 8.22
C LEU A 114 1.28 2.69 9.33
N ASP A 115 2.34 2.00 8.92
CA ASP A 115 3.38 1.43 9.80
C ASP A 115 4.77 1.81 9.25
N ASP A 116 5.56 2.62 9.95
CA ASP A 116 6.92 2.99 9.50
C ASP A 116 7.87 1.79 9.52
N LEU A 117 8.41 1.46 8.35
CA LEU A 117 9.35 0.37 8.14
C LEU A 117 10.81 0.76 8.46
N LYS A 118 11.13 2.03 8.74
CA LYS A 118 12.47 2.46 9.15
C LYS A 118 12.73 2.09 10.61
N VAL A 119 13.04 0.82 10.86
CA VAL A 119 13.42 0.35 12.20
C VAL A 119 14.86 0.78 12.53
N ASN A 120 15.03 1.95 13.13
CA ASN A 120 16.26 2.33 13.84
C ASN A 120 16.04 2.75 15.30
N SER A 121 14.80 2.76 15.81
CA SER A 121 14.57 3.12 17.21
C SER A 121 13.29 2.48 17.72
N LEU A 122 13.32 2.01 18.97
CA LEU A 122 12.17 1.52 19.75
C LEU A 122 11.15 2.64 20.09
N SER A 123 11.12 3.73 19.32
CA SER A 123 10.17 4.81 19.46
C SER A 123 8.85 4.46 18.78
N SER A 124 7.75 5.01 19.30
CA SER A 124 6.43 4.95 18.68
C SER A 124 6.52 5.33 17.20
N ASP A 125 5.78 4.59 16.36
CA ASP A 125 5.60 4.92 14.96
C ASP A 125 5.16 6.39 14.80
N SER A 126 5.93 7.15 14.03
CA SER A 126 5.73 8.58 13.83
C SER A 126 5.60 8.86 12.34
N ILE A 127 4.38 8.78 11.85
CA ILE A 127 4.04 9.18 10.48
C ILE A 127 3.94 10.71 10.45
N SER A 128 4.85 11.35 9.72
CA SER A 128 4.90 12.82 9.60
C SER A 128 4.38 13.34 8.25
N ASN A 129 4.32 12.48 7.24
CA ASN A 129 3.80 12.80 5.92
C ASN A 129 2.71 11.81 5.56
N GLY A 130 1.50 12.33 5.32
CA GLY A 130 0.38 11.48 4.94
C GLY A 130 0.58 10.79 3.59
N GLU A 131 -0.02 9.63 3.46
CA GLU A 131 -0.08 8.86 2.22
C GLU A 131 -1.53 8.54 1.86
N VAL A 132 -1.82 8.45 0.56
CA VAL A 132 -3.09 7.96 0.05
C VAL A 132 -3.03 6.44 -0.01
N VAL A 133 -3.95 5.78 0.68
CA VAL A 133 -4.13 4.33 0.65
C VAL A 133 -5.37 4.01 -0.18
N GLY A 134 -5.17 3.25 -1.26
CA GLY A 134 -6.27 2.66 -2.01
C GLY A 134 -6.65 1.31 -1.42
N TRP A 135 -7.93 0.99 -1.42
CA TRP A 135 -8.44 -0.30 -0.96
C TRP A 135 -9.42 -0.89 -1.97
N ILE A 136 -9.49 -2.22 -1.96
CA ILE A 136 -10.42 -3.03 -2.76
C ILE A 136 -11.01 -4.08 -1.83
N VAL A 137 -12.32 -4.24 -1.88
CA VAL A 137 -13.10 -5.26 -1.19
C VAL A 137 -13.81 -6.10 -2.24
N ILE A 138 -13.75 -7.41 -2.09
CA ILE A 138 -14.38 -8.38 -2.98
C ILE A 138 -15.25 -9.30 -2.12
N ASP A 139 -16.52 -9.43 -2.49
CA ASP A 139 -17.46 -10.36 -1.85
C ASP A 139 -17.14 -11.84 -2.08
#